data_AF-A0A538I5F2-F1
#
_entry.id   AF-A0A538I5F2-F1
#
_cell.length_a   1.000
_cell.length_b   1.000
_cell.length_c   1.000
_cell.angle_alpha   90.00
_cell.angle_beta   90.00
_cell.angle_gamma   90.00
#
_symmetry.space_group_name_H-M   'P 1'
#
loop_
_entity.id
_entity.type
_entity.pdbx_description
1 polymer ?
#
loop_
_entity_poly.entity_id
_entity_poly.type
_entity_poly.pdbx_seq_one_letter_code
_entity_poly.pdbx_strand_id
1 'polypeptide(L)'
;MSDGAARMVFLGFGKWARADRIYALEPITGDERGGGRRTRVWIEGIADPVLAGRTERTILHDMGQDSAAATVVLDDALDLAERVAKAVDEGPLDLRDLGRRARRVLEKTAKPAEPE
;
A
#
# COMPACT_ATOMS: atom_id res chain seq x y z
N MET A 1 20.08 3.06 -0.69
CA MET A 1 19.46 3.80 -1.80
C MET A 1 19.50 2.89 -3.01
N SER A 2 18.43 2.14 -3.25
CA SER A 2 18.40 1.17 -4.36
C SER A 2 18.38 1.94 -5.67
N ASP A 3 19.37 1.68 -6.50
CA ASP A 3 19.55 2.26 -7.82
C ASP A 3 18.36 1.88 -8.73
N GLY A 4 17.36 2.79 -8.80
CA GLY A 4 17.01 3.47 -10.04
C GLY A 4 16.52 2.66 -11.25
N ALA A 5 16.35 1.34 -11.19
CA ALA A 5 15.63 0.64 -12.26
C ALA A 5 14.19 1.15 -12.26
N ALA A 6 13.89 2.05 -13.21
CA ALA A 6 12.62 2.72 -13.33
C ALA A 6 11.48 1.69 -13.42
N ARG A 7 10.82 1.46 -12.28
CA ARG A 7 9.76 0.46 -12.18
C ARG A 7 8.63 0.83 -13.13
N MET A 8 8.25 -0.10 -14.00
CA MET A 8 7.06 0.06 -14.83
C MET A 8 5.83 -0.30 -14.01
N VAL A 9 4.81 0.56 -14.07
CA VAL A 9 3.52 0.40 -13.39
C VAL A 9 2.43 0.22 -14.43
N PHE A 10 1.65 -0.84 -14.27
CA PHE A 10 0.52 -1.12 -15.16
C PHE A 10 -0.66 -0.23 -14.82
N LEU A 11 -1.14 0.56 -15.78
CA LEU A 11 -2.27 1.48 -15.61
C LEU A 11 -3.61 0.88 -16.06
N GLY A 12 -3.61 -0.35 -16.59
CA GLY A 12 -4.78 -1.01 -17.17
C GLY A 12 -4.87 -0.84 -18.69
N PHE A 13 -5.62 -1.73 -19.36
CA PHE A 13 -5.85 -1.71 -20.82
C PHE A 13 -4.56 -1.63 -21.66
N GLY A 14 -3.52 -2.37 -21.26
CA GLY A 14 -2.23 -2.39 -21.97
C GLY A 14 -1.36 -1.14 -21.76
N LYS A 15 -1.78 -0.17 -20.96
CA LYS A 15 -1.02 1.05 -20.67
C LYS A 15 -0.04 0.83 -19.52
N TRP A 16 1.17 1.36 -19.68
CA TRP A 16 2.23 1.30 -18.69
C TRP A 16 2.90 2.67 -18.56
N ALA A 17 3.36 2.99 -17.35
CA ALA A 17 4.11 4.21 -17.09
C ALA A 17 5.28 3.91 -16.16
N ARG A 18 6.34 4.72 -16.28
CA ARG A 18 7.44 4.71 -15.33
C ARG A 18 7.00 5.32 -14.00
N ALA A 19 7.19 4.59 -12.91
CA ALA A 19 6.80 5.03 -11.56
C ALA A 19 7.44 6.38 -11.19
N ASP A 20 8.71 6.58 -11.54
CA ASP A 20 9.48 7.79 -11.23
C ASP A 20 9.10 9.01 -12.06
N ARG A 21 8.18 8.86 -13.02
CA ARG A 21 7.66 9.94 -13.88
C ARG A 21 6.20 10.28 -13.59
N ILE A 22 5.54 9.55 -12.67
CA ILE A 22 4.17 9.84 -12.25
C ILE A 22 4.23 10.87 -11.13
N TYR A 23 3.62 12.04 -11.33
CA TYR A 23 3.62 13.12 -10.34
C TYR A 23 2.34 13.20 -9.52
N ALA A 24 1.21 12.78 -10.09
CA ALA A 24 -0.06 12.81 -9.39
C ALA A 24 -1.02 11.72 -9.87
N LEU A 25 -1.89 11.29 -8.96
CA LEU A 25 -2.98 10.37 -9.20
C LEU A 25 -4.27 11.01 -8.69
N GLU A 26 -5.27 11.11 -9.55
CA GLU A 26 -6.55 11.73 -9.23
C GLU A 26 -7.68 10.71 -9.48
N PRO A 27 -8.36 10.22 -8.44
CA PRO A 27 -9.50 9.33 -8.59
C PRO A 27 -10.64 9.99 -9.39
N ILE A 28 -11.21 9.26 -10.34
CA ILE A 28 -12.37 9.73 -11.10
C ILE A 28 -13.64 9.31 -10.36
N THR A 29 -14.47 10.29 -10.02
CA THR A 29 -15.72 10.13 -9.28
C THR A 29 -16.92 10.60 -10.10
N GLY A 30 -18.14 10.35 -9.61
CA GLY A 30 -19.39 10.79 -10.25
C GLY A 30 -19.61 10.24 -11.66
N ASP A 31 -20.28 11.04 -12.49
CA ASP A 31 -20.73 10.65 -13.83
C ASP A 31 -19.57 10.47 -14.84
N GLU A 32 -18.39 11.00 -14.54
CA GLU A 32 -17.18 10.79 -15.36
C GLU A 32 -16.61 9.37 -15.23
N ARG A 33 -17.09 8.60 -14.24
CA ARG A 33 -16.63 7.24 -13.95
C ARG A 33 -17.21 6.22 -14.92
N GLY A 34 -16.63 6.15 -16.11
CA GLY A 34 -16.98 5.15 -17.14
C GLY A 34 -16.39 3.75 -16.94
N GLY A 35 -16.74 2.84 -17.86
CA GLY A 35 -16.10 1.52 -17.96
C GLY A 35 -14.61 1.66 -18.24
N GLY A 36 -13.77 1.18 -17.33
CA GLY A 36 -12.32 1.22 -17.49
C GLY A 36 -11.66 2.58 -17.20
N ARG A 37 -12.39 3.52 -16.59
CA ARG A 37 -11.84 4.80 -16.11
C ARG A 37 -11.98 4.85 -14.59
N ARG A 38 -10.84 4.93 -13.90
CA ARG A 38 -10.78 4.92 -12.43
C ARG A 38 -9.90 6.05 -11.90
N THR A 39 -8.82 6.37 -12.60
CA THR A 39 -7.83 7.36 -12.13
C THR A 39 -7.25 8.13 -13.30
N ARG A 40 -7.10 9.45 -13.17
CA ARG A 40 -6.27 10.29 -14.04
C ARG A 40 -4.83 10.23 -13.53
N VAL A 41 -3.90 9.83 -14.40
CA VAL A 41 -2.48 9.68 -14.08
C VAL A 41 -1.69 10.79 -14.77
N TRP A 42 -1.09 11.66 -13.97
CA TRP A 42 -0.30 12.79 -14.44
C TRP A 42 1.16 12.39 -14.55
N ILE A 43 1.69 12.43 -15.78
CA ILE A 43 3.04 11.95 -16.12
C ILE A 43 3.86 13.10 -16.66
N GLU A 44 5.11 13.20 -16.23
CA GLU A 44 6.07 14.18 -16.73
C GLU A 44 6.13 14.18 -18.27
N GLY A 45 6.00 15.37 -18.86
CA GLY A 45 6.10 15.56 -20.31
C GLY A 45 4.84 15.19 -21.11
N ILE A 46 3.76 14.76 -20.46
CA ILE A 46 2.45 14.53 -21.09
C ILE A 46 1.48 15.63 -20.63
N ALA A 47 0.92 16.38 -21.58
CA ALA A 47 0.03 17.50 -21.29
C ALA A 47 -1.31 17.06 -20.69
N ASP A 48 -1.88 15.98 -21.22
CA ASP A 48 -3.17 15.42 -20.76
C ASP A 48 -2.96 14.18 -19.89
N PRO A 49 -3.78 13.97 -18.84
CA PRO A 49 -3.62 12.82 -17.97
C PRO A 49 -3.95 11.51 -18.68
N VAL A 50 -3.19 10.46 -18.38
CA VAL A 50 -3.50 9.11 -18.86
C VAL A 50 -4.63 8.53 -18.03
N LEU A 51 -5.75 8.22 -18.67
CA LEU A 51 -6.87 7.53 -18.02
C LEU A 51 -6.51 6.07 -17.75
N ALA A 52 -6.39 5.73 -16.47
CA ALA A 52 -6.12 4.40 -15.97
C ALA A 52 -7.40 3.65 -15.61
N GLY A 53 -7.39 2.34 -15.87
CA GLY A 53 -8.45 1.41 -15.47
C GLY A 53 -8.33 0.91 -14.03
N ARG A 54 -7.28 1.34 -13.31
CA ARG A 54 -6.97 0.92 -11.94
C ARG A 54 -7.13 2.09 -10.97
N THR A 55 -7.42 1.78 -9.71
CA THR A 55 -7.55 2.78 -8.65
C THR A 55 -6.20 3.39 -8.30
N GLU A 56 -6.22 4.63 -7.80
CA GLU A 56 -5.03 5.34 -7.32
C GLU A 56 -4.29 4.51 -6.25
N ARG A 57 -5.01 3.97 -5.26
CA ARG A 57 -4.44 3.02 -4.28
C ARG A 57 -3.63 1.88 -4.92
N THR A 58 -4.19 1.23 -5.93
CA THR A 58 -3.53 0.10 -6.60
C THR A 58 -2.26 0.54 -7.33
N ILE A 59 -2.31 1.72 -7.96
CA ILE A 59 -1.18 2.30 -8.67
C ILE A 59 -0.08 2.70 -7.67
N LEU A 60 -0.43 3.32 -6.55
CA LEU A 60 0.51 3.66 -5.46
C LEU A 60 1.21 2.43 -4.87
N HIS A 61 0.46 1.34 -4.66
CA HIS A 61 1.03 0.06 -4.25
C HIS A 61 2.10 -0.43 -5.23
N ASP A 62 1.79 -0.43 -6.53
CA ASP A 62 2.72 -0.88 -7.55
C ASP A 62 3.91 0.08 -7.72
N MET A 63 3.72 1.38 -7.46
CA MET A 63 4.81 2.36 -7.33
C MET A 63 5.70 2.13 -6.10
N GLY A 64 5.31 1.24 -5.18
CA GLY A 64 6.07 0.92 -3.96
C GLY A 64 5.74 1.81 -2.75
N GLN A 65 4.65 2.58 -2.80
CA GLN A 65 4.26 3.48 -1.71
C GLN A 65 3.55 2.74 -0.56
N ASP A 66 2.76 1.70 -0.85
CA ASP A 66 2.12 0.86 0.17
C ASP A 66 3.16 -0.01 0.92
N SER A 67 4.36 -0.17 0.36
CA SER A 67 5.49 -0.86 1.00
C SER A 67 5.94 -0.15 2.27
N ALA A 68 5.93 1.18 2.32
CA ALA A 68 6.41 1.93 3.50
C ALA A 68 5.50 1.72 4.72
N ALA A 69 4.18 1.75 4.53
CA ALA A 69 3.21 1.47 5.59
C ALA A 69 3.21 -0.02 5.99
N ALA A 70 3.35 -0.92 5.03
CA ALA A 70 3.49 -2.36 5.28
C ALA A 70 4.79 -2.69 6.04
N THR A 71 5.89 -1.99 5.78
CA THR A 71 7.17 -2.15 6.51
C THR A 71 7.02 -1.80 7.98
N VAL A 72 6.37 -0.68 8.32
CA VAL A 72 6.14 -0.30 9.73
C VAL A 72 5.30 -1.34 10.48
N VAL A 73 4.27 -1.86 9.84
CA VAL A 73 3.43 -2.94 10.41
C VAL A 73 4.22 -4.24 10.57
N LEU A 74 5.09 -4.56 9.60
CA LEU A 74 5.93 -5.75 9.63
C LEU A 74 6.97 -5.67 10.76
N ASP A 75 7.59 -4.50 10.94
CA ASP A 75 8.55 -4.25 12.03
C ASP A 75 7.86 -4.41 13.39
N ASP A 76 6.67 -3.80 13.58
CA ASP A 76 5.86 -3.96 14.79
C ASP A 76 5.48 -5.44 15.05
N ALA A 77 5.19 -6.21 13.99
CA ALA A 77 4.84 -7.62 14.09
C ALA A 77 6.04 -8.50 14.44
N LEU A 78 7.22 -8.20 13.88
CA LEU A 78 8.49 -8.88 14.18
C LEU A 78 8.91 -8.65 15.63
N ASP A 79 8.82 -7.40 16.10
CA ASP A 79 9.07 -7.02 17.50
C ASP A 79 8.16 -7.81 18.47
N LEU A 80 6.89 -7.98 18.11
CA LEU A 80 5.96 -8.76 18.90
C LEU A 80 6.32 -10.26 18.87
N ALA A 81 6.65 -10.81 17.71
CA ALA A 81 7.02 -12.21 17.55
C ALA A 81 8.28 -12.56 18.35
N GLU A 82 9.29 -11.70 18.35
CA GLU A 82 10.53 -11.89 19.10
C GLU A 82 10.28 -11.90 20.62
N ARG A 83 9.43 -10.99 21.11
CA ARG A 83 9.05 -10.96 22.54
C ARG A 83 8.25 -12.19 22.95
N VAL A 84 7.40 -12.70 22.06
CA VAL A 84 6.68 -13.96 22.31
C VAL A 84 7.64 -15.13 22.36
N ALA A 85 8.56 -15.24 21.39
CA ALA A 85 9.58 -16.29 21.37
C ALA A 85 10.41 -16.29 22.66
N LYS A 86 10.90 -15.12 23.10
CA LYS A 86 11.65 -14.98 24.35
C LYS A 86 10.84 -15.38 25.58
N ALA A 87 9.56 -15.02 25.63
CA ALA A 87 8.69 -15.35 26.74
C ALA A 87 8.32 -16.85 26.81
N VAL A 88 8.38 -17.59 25.69
CA VAL A 88 8.28 -19.07 25.68
C VAL A 88 9.48 -19.69 26.40
N ASP A 89 10.68 -19.17 26.14
CA ASP A 89 11.93 -19.72 26.67
C ASP A 89 12.11 -19.43 28.18
N GLU A 90 11.51 -18.36 28.69
CA GLU A 90 11.67 -17.89 30.08
C GLU A 90 10.60 -18.44 31.06
N GLY A 91 9.56 -19.13 30.58
CA GLY A 91 8.54 -19.74 31.45
C GLY A 91 7.11 -19.76 30.87
N PRO A 92 6.09 -20.08 31.68
CA PRO A 92 4.72 -20.22 31.20
C PRO A 92 4.12 -18.90 30.70
N LEU A 93 3.69 -18.90 29.44
CA LEU A 93 3.05 -17.77 28.75
C LEU A 93 1.59 -17.53 29.19
N ASP A 94 1.23 -16.27 29.41
CA ASP A 94 -0.18 -15.87 29.52
C ASP A 94 -0.83 -15.74 28.12
N LEU A 95 -1.52 -16.81 27.71
CA LEU A 95 -2.24 -16.86 26.43
C LEU A 95 -3.37 -15.81 26.32
N ARG A 96 -3.93 -15.33 27.43
CA ARG A 96 -4.97 -14.28 27.41
C ARG A 96 -4.37 -12.91 27.08
N ASP A 97 -3.16 -12.64 27.57
CA ASP A 97 -2.45 -11.40 27.22
C ASP A 97 -2.02 -11.41 25.76
N LEU A 98 -1.50 -12.55 25.28
CA LEU A 98 -1.13 -12.74 23.88
C LEU A 98 -2.33 -12.50 22.94
N GLY A 99 -3.49 -13.09 23.25
CA GLY A 99 -4.71 -12.90 22.47
C GLY A 99 -5.17 -11.44 22.36
N ARG A 100 -5.06 -10.65 23.44
CA ARG A 100 -5.37 -9.21 23.40
C ARG A 100 -4.42 -8.43 22.49
N ARG A 101 -3.13 -8.76 22.50
CA ARG A 101 -2.11 -8.08 21.69
C ARG A 101 -2.27 -8.41 20.20
N ALA A 102 -2.47 -9.69 19.87
CA ALA A 102 -2.74 -10.13 18.51
C ALA A 102 -3.96 -9.40 17.91
N ARG A 103 -5.02 -9.23 18.71
CA ARG A 103 -6.21 -8.50 18.28
C ARG A 103 -5.94 -7.02 17.97
N ARG A 104 -5.13 -6.34 18.80
CA ARG A 104 -4.71 -4.95 18.53
C ARG A 104 -3.90 -4.80 17.25
N VAL A 105 -3.00 -5.75 16.96
CA VAL A 105 -2.24 -5.75 15.69
C VAL A 105 -3.19 -5.93 14.52
N LEU A 106 -4.11 -6.91 14.59
CA LEU A 106 -5.12 -7.14 13.55
C LEU A 106 -5.99 -5.89 13.32
N GLU A 107 -6.45 -5.23 14.37
CA GLU A 107 -7.22 -3.99 14.28
C GLU A 107 -6.45 -2.84 13.61
N LYS A 108 -5.14 -2.71 13.87
CA LYS A 108 -4.27 -1.74 13.19
C LYS A 108 -4.10 -2.05 11.69
N THR A 109 -4.04 -3.33 11.33
CA THR A 109 -3.90 -3.76 9.92
C THR A 109 -5.21 -3.77 9.13
N ALA A 110 -6.36 -3.86 9.81
CA ALA A 110 -7.66 -4.00 9.19
C ALA A 110 -8.38 -2.67 8.91
N LYS A 111 -7.91 -1.53 9.44
CA LYS A 111 -8.50 -0.23 9.14
C LYS A 111 -7.99 0.29 7.79
N PRO A 112 -8.85 0.41 6.76
CA PRO A 112 -8.48 1.15 5.56
C PRO A 112 -8.20 2.61 5.96
N ALA A 113 -7.21 3.24 5.35
CA ALA A 113 -7.00 4.68 5.49
C ALA A 113 -8.31 5.38 5.12
N GLU A 114 -8.96 5.99 6.12
CA GLU A 114 -10.12 6.84 5.88
C GLU A 114 -9.65 8.02 5.02
N PRO A 115 -10.32 8.31 3.90
CA PRO A 115 -9.99 9.49 3.11
C PRO A 115 -10.43 10.73 3.89
N GLU A 116 -9.47 11.62 4.18
CA GLU A 116 -9.70 12.99 4.64
C GLU A 116 -10.17 13.87 3.47
#